data_AF-A0A439RF89-F1
#
_entry.id   AF-A0A439RF89-F1
#
_cell.length_a   1.000
_cell.length_b   1.000
_cell.length_c   1.000
_cell.angle_alpha   90.00
_cell.angle_beta   90.00
_cell.angle_gamma   90.00
#
_symmetry.space_group_name_H-M   'P 1'
#
loop_
_entity.id
_entity.type
_entity.pdbx_description
1 polymer ?
#
loop_
_entity_poly.entity_id
_entity_poly.type
_entity_poly.pdbx_seq_one_letter_code
_entity_poly.pdbx_strand_id
1 'polypeptide(L)' 'MSSSRERVAQLRNRRKEQGMKQSSIWLSPEDESAIAAITERAGMKSRSEAIRYALKQVSNQEEKMQA' A
#
# COMPACT_ATOMS: atom_id res chain seq x y z
N MET A 1 15.79 6.70 24.91
CA MET A 1 15.31 5.73 23.90
C MET A 1 13.98 6.23 23.36
N SER A 2 13.83 6.40 22.04
CA SER A 2 12.55 6.87 21.48
C SER A 2 11.46 5.81 21.63
N SER A 3 10.27 6.24 22.05
CA SER A 3 9.12 5.36 22.21
C SER A 3 8.63 4.86 20.84
N SER A 4 7.92 3.73 20.81
CA SER A 4 7.33 3.20 19.57
C SER A 4 6.42 4.22 18.87
N ARG A 5 5.75 5.10 19.64
CA ARG A 5 4.89 6.18 19.11
C ARG A 5 5.70 7.26 18.39
N GLU A 6 6.84 7.66 18.95
CA GLU A 6 7.72 8.65 18.34
C GLU A 6 8.32 8.14 17.03
N ARG A 7 8.71 6.86 16.97
CA ARG A 7 9.22 6.24 15.74
C ARG A 7 8.17 6.23 14.62
N VAL A 8 6.90 5.93 14.95
CA VAL A 8 5.80 5.96 13.98
C VAL A 8 5.52 7.39 13.50
N ALA A 9 5.58 8.37 14.39
CA ALA A 9 5.43 9.79 14.03
C ALA A 9 6.58 10.26 13.11
N GLN A 10 7.82 9.91 13.42
CA GLN A 10 8.99 10.21 12.58
C GLN A 10 8.86 9.58 11.18
N LEU A 11 8.46 8.30 11.11
CA LEU A 11 8.27 7.61 9.83
C LEU A 11 7.17 8.27 8.98
N ARG A 12 6.08 8.71 9.62
CA ARG A 12 4.99 9.41 8.95
C ARG A 12 5.44 10.77 8.42
N ASN A 13 6.16 11.55 9.23
CA ASN A 13 6.66 12.86 8.83
C ASN A 13 7.64 12.75 7.66
N ARG A 14 8.57 11.79 7.71
CA ARG A 14 9.49 11.50 6.60
C ARG A 14 8.75 11.14 5.32
N ARG A 15 7.70 10.32 5.39
CA ARG A 15 6.88 9.98 4.21
C ARG A 15 6.15 11.20 3.65
N LYS A 16 5.65 12.08 4.53
CA LYS A 16 5.01 13.34 4.13
C LYS A 16 6.00 14.27 3.41
N GLU A 17 7.23 14.41 3.92
CA GLU A 17 8.30 15.18 3.29
C GLU A 17 8.67 14.64 1.90
N GLN A 18 8.56 13.33 1.70
CA GLN A 18 8.74 12.67 0.40
C GLN A 18 7.53 12.82 -0.55
N GLY A 19 6.52 13.61 -0.18
CA GLY A 19 5.30 13.81 -0.97
C GLY A 19 4.36 12.61 -0.98
N MET A 20 4.62 11.57 -0.16
CA MET A 20 3.72 10.42 -0.07
C MET A 20 2.45 10.81 0.66
N LYS A 21 1.30 10.44 0.09
CA LYS A 21 -0.01 10.60 0.72
C LYS A 21 -0.42 9.30 1.40
N GLN A 22 -0.93 9.41 2.62
CA GLN A 22 -1.56 8.29 3.32
C GLN A 22 -3.07 8.36 3.06
N SER A 23 -3.62 7.26 2.56
CA SER A 23 -5.06 7.10 2.36
C SER A 23 -5.56 5.97 3.24
N SER A 24 -6.70 6.18 3.88
CA SER A 24 -7.45 5.14 4.58
C SER A 24 -8.62 4.74 3.71
N ILE A 25 -8.82 3.44 3.52
CA ILE A 25 -9.94 2.88 2.76
C ILE A 25 -10.68 1.87 3.63
N TRP A 26 -11.98 1.79 3.47
CA TRP A 26 -12.79 0.71 4.00
C TRP A 26 -12.87 -0.39 2.95
N LEU A 27 -12.72 -1.63 3.39
CA LEU A 27 -12.75 -2.81 2.52
C LEU A 27 -13.83 -3.76 3.01
N SER A 28 -14.43 -4.50 2.07
CA SER A 28 -15.23 -5.66 2.41
C SER A 28 -14.34 -6.77 3.00
N PRO A 29 -14.90 -7.70 3.80
CA PRO A 29 -14.15 -8.88 4.27
C PRO A 29 -13.55 -9.70 3.13
N GLU A 30 -14.25 -9.78 1.99
CA GLU A 30 -13.81 -10.47 0.79
C GLU A 30 -12.58 -9.79 0.16
N ASP A 31 -12.60 -8.46 0.04
CA ASP A 31 -11.46 -7.69 -0.49
C ASP A 31 -10.25 -7.76 0.44
N GLU A 32 -10.46 -7.72 1.76
CA GLU A 32 -9.38 -7.88 2.72
C GLU A 32 -8.72 -9.26 2.58
N SER A 33 -9.53 -10.31 2.42
CA SER A 33 -9.06 -11.67 2.21
C SER A 33 -8.30 -11.82 0.90
N ALA A 34 -8.78 -11.19 -0.18
CA ALA A 34 -8.10 -11.18 -1.47
C ALA A 34 -6.70 -10.52 -1.37
N ILE A 35 -6.60 -9.37 -0.69
CA ILE A 35 -5.31 -8.70 -0.46
C ILE A 35 -4.37 -9.57 0.37
N ALA A 36 -4.87 -10.25 1.40
CA ALA A 36 -4.07 -11.16 2.20
C ALA A 36 -3.50 -12.31 1.35
N ALA A 37 -4.35 -12.96 0.54
CA ALA A 37 -3.95 -14.06 -0.34
C ALA A 37 -2.91 -13.61 -1.39
N ILE A 38 -3.08 -12.43 -1.98
CA ILE A 38 -2.10 -11.86 -2.93
C ILE A 38 -0.77 -11.59 -2.21
N THR A 39 -0.82 -11.00 -1.02
CA THR A 39 0.37 -10.68 -0.24
C THR A 39 1.21 -11.93 0.03
N GLU A 40 0.55 -13.02 0.42
CA GLU A 40 1.20 -14.30 0.69
C GLU A 40 1.73 -14.97 -0.59
N ARG A 41 0.88 -15.17 -1.61
CA ARG A 41 1.25 -15.87 -2.85
C ARG A 41 2.39 -15.18 -3.61
N ALA A 42 2.41 -13.85 -3.59
CA ALA A 42 3.42 -13.07 -4.29
C ALA A 42 4.68 -12.81 -3.44
N GLY A 43 4.76 -13.35 -2.21
CA GLY A 43 5.91 -13.17 -1.32
C GLY A 43 6.14 -11.71 -0.92
N MET A 44 5.07 -10.92 -0.82
CA MET A 44 5.14 -9.48 -0.56
C MET A 44 5.37 -9.23 0.94
N LYS A 45 6.16 -8.20 1.26
CA LYS A 45 6.57 -7.86 2.64
C LYS A 45 5.44 -7.24 3.45
N SER A 46 4.42 -6.70 2.79
CA SER A 46 3.28 -6.07 3.45
C SER A 46 2.05 -5.97 2.57
N ARG A 47 0.87 -5.89 3.19
CA ARG A 47 -0.39 -5.59 2.48
C ARG A 47 -0.31 -4.29 1.67
N SER A 48 0.36 -3.25 2.21
CA SER A 48 0.56 -1.99 1.48
C SER A 48 1.41 -2.16 0.22
N GLU A 49 2.33 -3.12 0.19
CA GLU A 49 3.09 -3.46 -1.00
C GLU A 49 2.22 -4.17 -2.04
N ALA A 50 1.40 -5.13 -1.62
CA ALA A 50 0.43 -5.79 -2.50
C ALA A 50 -0.56 -4.78 -3.13
N ILE A 51 -1.09 -3.85 -2.34
CA ILE A 51 -1.99 -2.80 -2.86
C ILE A 51 -1.27 -1.89 -3.87
N ARG A 52 -0.04 -1.45 -3.58
CA ARG A 52 0.74 -0.64 -4.54
C ARG A 52 1.03 -1.40 -5.83
N TYR A 53 1.34 -2.68 -5.72
CA TYR A 53 1.56 -3.54 -6.88
C TYR A 53 0.29 -3.63 -7.74
N ALA A 54 -0.87 -3.92 -7.12
CA ALA A 54 -2.14 -3.98 -7.82
C ALA A 54 -2.50 -2.66 -8.52
N LEU A 55 -2.36 -1.52 -7.84
CA LEU A 55 -2.60 -0.19 -8.43
C LEU A 55 -1.70 0.07 -9.65
N LYS A 56 -0.43 -0.33 -9.59
CA LYS A 56 0.49 -0.16 -10.72
C LYS A 56 0.10 -1.03 -11.92
N GLN A 57 -0.38 -2.26 -11.69
CA GLN A 57 -0.86 -3.12 -12.77
C GLN A 57 -2.08 -2.52 -13.47
N VAL A 58 -3.04 -2.00 -12.71
CA VAL A 58 -4.23 -1.33 -13.27
C VAL A 58 -3.83 -0.10 -14.07
N SER A 59 -3.00 0.78 -13.52
CA SER A 59 -2.50 1.98 -14.21
C SER A 59 -1.82 1.64 -15.53
N ASN A 60 -0.93 0.64 -15.54
CA ASN A 60 -0.24 0.20 -16.76
C ASN A 60 -1.19 -0.39 -17.80
N GLN A 61 -2.28 -1.03 -17.35
CA GLN A 61 -3.28 -1.61 -18.25
C GLN A 61 -4.12 -0.50 -18.90
N GLU A 62 -4.51 0.53 -18.13
CA GLU A 62 -5.23 1.69 -18.65
C GLU A 62 -4.40 2.46 -19.69
N GLU A 63 -3.12 2.70 -19.42
CA GLU A 63 -2.20 3.35 -20.38
C GLU A 63 -2.13 2.59 -21.72
N LYS A 64 -2.14 1.25 -21.67
CA LYS A 64 -2.12 0.40 -22.88
C LYS A 64 -3.44 0.42 -23.66
N MET A 65 -4.56 0.70 -23.03
CA MET A 65 -5.87 0.79 -23.70
C MET A 65 -6.12 2.14 -24.36
N GLN A 66 -5.38 3.18 -23.93
CA GLN A 66 -5.49 4.54 -24.45
C GLN A 66 -4.45 4.86 -25.55
N ALA A 67 -3.48 3.98 -25.78
CA ALA A 67 -2.45 4.08 -26.80
C ALA A 67 -2.85 3.36 -28.09
#